data_AF-A0AAF0MIZ7-F1
#
_entry.id   AF-A0AAF0MIZ7-F1
#
_cell.length_a   1.000
_cell.length_b   1.000
_cell.length_c   1.000
_cell.angle_alpha   90.00
_cell.angle_beta   90.00
_cell.angle_gamma   90.00
#
_symmetry.space_group_name_H-M   'P 1'
#
loop_
_entity.id
_entity.type
_entity.pdbx_description
1 polymer ?
#
loop_
_entity_poly.entity_id
_entity_poly.type
_entity_poly.pdbx_seq_one_letter_code
_entity_poly.pdbx_strand_id
1 'polypeptide(L)'
;MLAAPATVTDIIGAHPLITVAVVLLVVLFLATRKRREQKPQQDQRRMFTGSQKQEAKRRAGGRCEHSSMGFRCKQPGQHADHIYPWSKGGATEMSNCQSLCARHNLQKSATVPSPFYIHRLQRRRARYFPAGVNPRVEYRLGRAH
;
A
#
# COMPACT_ATOMS: atom_id res chain seq x y z
N MET A 1 -0.94 23.32 60.44
CA MET A 1 -0.69 24.22 59.30
C MET A 1 -0.72 23.36 58.05
N LEU A 2 -1.67 23.56 57.14
CA LEU A 2 -1.72 22.81 55.88
C LEU A 2 -0.76 23.48 54.89
N ALA A 3 0.19 22.72 54.33
CA ALA A 3 1.08 23.22 53.29
C ALA A 3 0.28 23.65 52.06
N ALA A 4 0.62 24.80 51.47
CA ALA A 4 0.01 25.23 50.23
C ALA A 4 0.28 24.19 49.12
N PRO A 5 -0.70 23.86 48.27
CA PRO A 5 -0.49 22.89 47.22
C PRO A 5 0.58 23.40 46.25
N ALA A 6 1.49 22.51 45.85
CA ALA A 6 2.52 22.81 44.86
C ALA A 6 1.86 23.35 43.59
N THR A 7 2.36 24.48 43.10
CA THR A 7 1.83 25.09 41.88
C THR A 7 2.36 24.34 40.66
N VAL A 8 1.68 24.45 39.52
CA VAL A 8 2.09 23.79 38.27
C VAL A 8 3.52 24.21 37.87
N THR A 9 3.91 25.46 38.15
CA THR A 9 5.27 25.98 37.94
C THR A 9 6.32 25.30 38.81
N ASP A 10 5.99 24.96 40.06
CA ASP A 10 6.91 24.27 40.98
C ASP A 10 7.21 22.84 40.50
N ILE A 11 6.19 22.14 40.00
CA ILE A 11 6.31 20.77 39.47
C ILE A 11 7.11 20.76 38.16
N ILE A 12 6.90 21.75 37.29
CA ILE A 12 7.65 21.90 36.03
C ILE A 12 9.13 22.20 36.31
N GLY A 13 9.42 23.10 37.27
CA GLY A 13 10.80 23.46 37.64
C GLY A 13 11.56 22.32 38.32
N ALA A 14 10.88 21.51 39.14
CA ALA A 14 11.50 20.38 39.83
C ALA A 14 11.83 19.19 38.90
N HIS A 15 11.11 19.04 37.79
CA HIS A 15 11.22 17.88 36.90
C HIS A 15 11.23 18.26 35.41
N PRO A 16 12.26 18.96 34.93
CA PRO A 16 12.33 19.47 33.55
C PRO A 16 12.39 18.33 32.51
N LEU A 17 13.05 17.22 32.83
CA LEU A 17 13.14 16.08 31.91
C LEU A 17 11.79 15.37 31.72
N ILE A 18 11.01 15.24 32.81
CA ILE A 18 9.70 14.59 32.77
C ILE A 18 8.71 15.43 31.98
N THR A 19 8.71 16.75 32.20
CA THR A 19 7.84 17.67 31.45
C THR A 19 8.14 17.68 29.96
N VAL A 20 9.42 17.73 29.57
CA VAL A 20 9.83 17.62 28.17
C VAL A 20 9.38 16.29 27.57
N ALA A 21 9.56 15.16 28.28
CA ALA A 21 9.14 13.85 27.80
C ALA A 21 7.61 13.76 27.59
N VAL A 22 6.81 14.27 28.53
CA VAL A 22 5.34 14.31 28.40
C VAL A 22 4.92 15.16 27.21
N VAL A 23 5.50 16.34 27.03
CA VAL A 23 5.21 17.21 25.88
C VAL A 23 5.56 16.50 24.56
N LEU A 24 6.74 15.86 24.48
CA LEU A 24 7.14 15.10 23.29
C LEU A 24 6.17 13.96 23.00
N LEU A 25 5.75 13.20 24.01
CA LEU A 25 4.77 12.12 23.85
C LEU A 25 3.41 12.63 23.37
N VAL A 26 2.94 13.76 23.90
CA VAL A 26 1.69 14.41 23.44
C VAL A 26 1.82 14.88 22.00
N VAL A 27 2.93 15.53 21.63
CA VAL A 27 3.19 15.97 20.25
C VAL A 27 3.25 14.76 19.30
N LEU A 28 3.93 13.66 19.68
CA LEU A 28 3.96 12.43 18.90
C LEU A 28 2.58 11.79 18.77
N PHE A 29 1.78 11.78 19.84
CA PHE A 29 0.42 11.28 19.81
C PHE A 29 -0.48 12.10 18.86
N LEU A 30 -0.41 13.43 18.93
CA LEU A 30 -1.16 14.32 18.04
C LEU A 30 -0.69 14.16 16.58
N ALA A 31 0.61 14.06 16.35
CA ALA A 31 1.18 13.85 15.02
C ALA A 31 0.80 12.49 14.41
N THR A 32 0.78 11.42 15.21
CA THR A 32 0.34 10.08 14.75
C THR A 32 -1.15 10.04 14.48
N ARG A 33 -1.98 10.69 15.32
CA ARG A 33 -3.41 10.84 15.08
C ARG A 33 -3.70 11.57 13.77
N LYS A 34 -3.07 12.73 13.54
CA LYS A 34 -3.22 13.50 12.30
C LYS A 34 -2.86 12.68 11.07
N ARG A 35 -1.79 11.88 11.11
CA ARG A 35 -1.41 10.97 10.02
C ARG A 35 -2.45 9.88 9.77
N ARG A 36 -3.11 9.37 10.82
CA ARG A 36 -4.15 8.34 10.70
C ARG A 36 -5.43 8.87 10.05
N GLU A 37 -5.75 10.13 10.26
CA GLU A 37 -6.92 10.81 9.69
C GLU A 37 -6.71 11.22 8.22
N GLN A 38 -5.46 11.33 7.76
CA GLN A 38 -5.16 11.62 6.35
C GLN A 38 -5.59 10.45 5.46
N LYS A 39 -6.69 10.65 4.73
CA LYS A 39 -7.14 9.70 3.72
C LYS A 39 -6.10 9.63 2.59
N PRO A 40 -5.73 8.42 2.11
CA PRO A 40 -4.80 8.28 1.00
C PRO A 40 -5.32 9.04 -0.22
N GLN A 41 -4.43 9.72 -0.96
CA GLN A 41 -4.79 10.33 -2.23
C GLN A 41 -5.19 9.22 -3.20
N GLN A 42 -6.47 9.19 -3.59
CA GLN A 42 -7.01 8.25 -4.55
C GLN A 42 -7.03 8.92 -5.92
N ASP A 43 -6.74 8.16 -6.97
CA ASP A 43 -7.02 8.66 -8.32
C ASP A 43 -8.52 8.89 -8.51
N GLN A 44 -8.88 9.76 -9.47
CA GLN A 44 -10.27 10.03 -9.80
C GLN A 44 -10.98 8.83 -10.46
N ARG A 45 -10.21 7.88 -11.02
CA ARG A 45 -10.73 6.77 -11.83
C ARG A 45 -10.20 5.44 -11.31
N ARG A 46 -11.03 4.79 -10.50
CA ARG A 46 -10.77 3.43 -10.00
C ARG A 46 -10.61 2.39 -11.10
N MET A 47 -11.40 2.46 -12.18
CA MET A 47 -11.46 1.37 -13.15
C MET A 47 -10.39 1.50 -14.24
N PHE A 48 -9.63 0.44 -14.48
CA PHE A 48 -8.76 0.31 -15.67
C PHE A 48 -9.58 0.40 -16.98
N THR A 49 -9.02 1.03 -18.02
CA THR A 49 -9.64 1.08 -19.36
C THR A 49 -9.60 -0.31 -20.01
N GLY A 50 -10.34 -0.50 -21.11
CA GLY A 50 -10.24 -1.72 -21.92
C GLY A 50 -8.82 -2.01 -22.40
N SER A 51 -8.11 -0.99 -22.88
CA SER A 51 -6.71 -1.11 -23.32
C SER A 51 -5.77 -1.48 -22.17
N GLN A 52 -5.92 -0.88 -20.99
CA GLN A 52 -5.14 -1.23 -19.81
C GLN A 52 -5.39 -2.68 -19.37
N LYS A 53 -6.64 -3.15 -19.43
CA LYS A 53 -6.99 -4.55 -19.10
C LYS A 53 -6.34 -5.54 -20.07
N GLN A 54 -6.41 -5.26 -21.37
CA GLN A 54 -5.78 -6.09 -22.40
C GLN A 54 -4.26 -6.10 -22.25
N GLU A 55 -3.66 -4.94 -22.02
CA GLU A 55 -2.22 -4.81 -21.81
C GLU A 55 -1.75 -5.56 -20.56
N ALA A 56 -2.48 -5.48 -19.45
CA ALA A 56 -2.16 -6.23 -18.24
C ALA A 56 -2.20 -7.74 -18.49
N LYS A 57 -3.22 -8.22 -19.21
CA LYS A 57 -3.33 -9.63 -19.63
C LYS A 57 -2.19 -10.03 -20.57
N ARG A 58 -1.80 -9.18 -21.51
CA ARG A 58 -0.68 -9.41 -22.45
C ARG A 58 0.66 -9.48 -21.72
N ARG A 59 0.96 -8.51 -20.84
CA ARG A 59 2.17 -8.53 -19.98
C ARG A 59 2.26 -9.78 -19.14
N ALA A 60 1.12 -10.28 -18.68
CA ALA A 60 1.01 -11.50 -17.90
C ALA A 60 1.06 -12.78 -18.75
N GLY A 61 1.21 -12.72 -20.08
CA GLY A 61 1.18 -13.90 -20.95
C GLY A 61 -0.16 -14.62 -20.91
N GLY A 62 -1.27 -13.88 -20.79
CA GLY A 62 -2.62 -14.42 -20.75
C GLY A 62 -3.01 -15.14 -19.45
N ARG A 63 -2.11 -15.21 -18.45
CA ARG A 63 -2.26 -16.05 -17.25
C ARG A 63 -2.45 -15.22 -15.98
N CYS A 64 -3.12 -15.81 -15.00
CA CYS A 64 -3.26 -15.24 -13.66
C CYS A 64 -1.89 -15.05 -12.98
N GLU A 65 -1.66 -13.89 -12.37
CA GLU A 65 -0.39 -13.51 -11.70
C GLU A 65 -0.31 -13.91 -10.22
N HIS A 66 -1.44 -14.34 -9.64
CA HIS A 66 -1.46 -14.89 -8.30
C HIS A 66 -0.55 -16.14 -8.21
N SER A 67 0.13 -16.26 -7.09
CA SER A 67 0.97 -17.41 -6.77
C SER A 67 0.75 -17.85 -5.33
N SER A 68 0.71 -19.16 -5.12
CA SER A 68 0.77 -19.76 -3.79
C SER A 68 1.97 -20.70 -3.74
N MET A 69 2.70 -20.69 -2.61
CA MET A 69 3.88 -21.55 -2.39
C MET A 69 4.93 -21.50 -3.53
N GLY A 70 5.02 -20.38 -4.25
CA GLY A 70 5.94 -20.19 -5.37
C GLY A 70 5.45 -20.63 -6.74
N PHE A 71 4.32 -21.33 -6.81
CA PHE A 71 3.73 -21.73 -8.07
C PHE A 71 2.72 -20.68 -8.53
N ARG A 72 2.93 -20.17 -9.74
CA ARG A 72 2.00 -19.26 -10.41
C ARG A 72 0.76 -20.02 -10.85
N CYS A 73 -0.40 -19.42 -10.66
CA CYS A 73 -1.66 -19.97 -11.14
C CYS A 73 -1.59 -20.27 -12.66
N LYS A 74 -2.13 -21.43 -13.05
CA LYS A 74 -2.20 -21.85 -14.46
C LYS A 74 -3.44 -21.32 -15.20
N GLN A 75 -4.43 -20.83 -14.47
CA GLN A 75 -5.69 -20.34 -15.03
C GLN A 75 -5.50 -19.04 -15.83
N PRO A 76 -6.34 -18.80 -16.85
CA PRO A 76 -6.27 -17.58 -17.63
C PRO A 76 -6.56 -16.33 -16.78
N GLY A 77 -5.90 -15.23 -17.12
CA GLY A 77 -6.22 -13.91 -16.60
C GLY A 77 -7.52 -13.40 -17.22
N GLN A 78 -8.51 -13.10 -16.38
CA GLN A 78 -9.85 -12.66 -16.76
C GLN A 78 -10.14 -11.23 -16.28
N HIS A 79 -9.53 -10.82 -15.17
CA HIS A 79 -9.72 -9.52 -14.54
C HIS A 79 -8.40 -8.77 -14.45
N ALA A 80 -8.47 -7.44 -14.53
CA ALA A 80 -7.39 -6.55 -14.18
C ALA A 80 -7.71 -5.94 -12.81
N ASP A 81 -6.81 -6.12 -11.86
CA ASP A 81 -6.99 -5.74 -10.47
C ASP A 81 -5.78 -4.95 -9.97
N HIS A 82 -5.97 -4.12 -8.95
CA HIS A 82 -4.89 -3.35 -8.35
C HIS A 82 -4.09 -4.24 -7.40
N ILE A 83 -2.77 -4.32 -7.59
CA ILE A 83 -1.86 -5.04 -6.69
C ILE A 83 -1.98 -4.46 -5.29
N TYR A 84 -1.81 -3.14 -5.15
CA TYR A 84 -2.17 -2.38 -3.97
C TYR A 84 -3.56 -1.78 -4.14
N PRO A 85 -4.55 -2.10 -3.28
CA PRO A 85 -5.95 -1.72 -3.47
C PRO A 85 -6.18 -0.21 -3.63
N TRP A 86 -7.02 0.18 -4.58
CA TRP A 86 -7.44 1.57 -4.78
C TRP A 86 -8.06 2.20 -3.53
N SER A 87 -8.87 1.44 -2.78
CA SER A 87 -9.49 1.90 -1.53
C SER A 87 -8.48 2.21 -0.41
N LYS A 88 -7.22 1.83 -0.59
CA LYS A 88 -6.11 2.11 0.33
C LYS A 88 -5.10 3.12 -0.24
N GLY A 89 -5.39 3.73 -1.40
CA GLY A 89 -4.52 4.70 -2.07
C GLY A 89 -3.65 4.14 -3.19
N GLY A 90 -3.97 2.96 -3.72
CA GLY A 90 -3.28 2.44 -4.91
C GLY A 90 -3.75 3.14 -6.19
N ALA A 91 -2.79 3.62 -6.99
CA ALA A 91 -3.05 4.28 -8.27
C ALA A 91 -3.50 3.29 -9.36
N THR A 92 -4.37 3.76 -10.26
CA THR A 92 -4.88 3.05 -11.44
C THR A 92 -3.89 3.23 -12.60
N GLU A 93 -2.67 2.74 -12.35
CA GLU A 93 -1.54 2.78 -13.26
C GLU A 93 -1.12 1.35 -13.63
N MET A 94 -0.45 1.18 -14.77
CA MET A 94 -0.08 -0.14 -15.27
C MET A 94 0.93 -0.88 -14.37
N SER A 95 1.77 -0.15 -13.65
CA SER A 95 2.69 -0.70 -12.64
C SER A 95 1.97 -1.33 -11.44
N ASN A 96 0.78 -0.82 -11.10
CA ASN A 96 -0.09 -1.33 -10.04
C ASN A 96 -1.16 -2.31 -10.58
N CYS A 97 -1.24 -2.51 -11.89
CA CYS A 97 -2.21 -3.42 -12.49
C CYS A 97 -1.67 -4.85 -12.49
N GLN A 98 -2.50 -5.84 -12.14
CA GLN A 98 -2.21 -7.26 -12.30
C GLN A 98 -3.35 -8.02 -12.96
N SER A 99 -3.02 -9.07 -13.70
CA SER A 99 -4.02 -9.95 -14.32
C SER A 99 -4.38 -11.13 -13.41
N LEU A 100 -5.66 -11.32 -13.08
CA LEU A 100 -6.14 -12.38 -12.20
C LEU A 100 -7.26 -13.22 -12.84
N CYS A 101 -7.35 -14.50 -12.47
CA CYS A 101 -8.54 -15.31 -12.74
C CYS A 101 -9.68 -14.94 -11.76
N ALA A 102 -10.94 -15.26 -12.09
CA ALA A 102 -12.10 -14.94 -11.27
C ALA A 102 -11.92 -15.35 -9.78
N ARG A 103 -11.48 -16.60 -9.54
CA ARG A 103 -11.29 -17.13 -8.18
C ARG A 103 -10.31 -16.30 -7.35
N HIS A 104 -9.11 -16.01 -7.88
CA HIS A 104 -8.11 -15.24 -7.14
C HIS A 104 -8.45 -13.76 -7.04
N ASN A 105 -9.17 -13.21 -8.01
CA ASN A 105 -9.69 -11.84 -7.94
C ASN A 105 -10.67 -11.68 -6.77
N LEU A 106 -11.63 -12.60 -6.65
CA LEU A 106 -12.57 -12.63 -5.53
C LEU A 106 -11.86 -12.83 -4.18
N GLN A 107 -10.93 -13.78 -4.12
CA GLN A 107 -10.17 -14.07 -2.89
C GLN A 107 -9.30 -12.90 -2.44
N LYS A 108 -8.68 -12.14 -3.36
CA LYS A 108 -7.80 -11.03 -3.01
C LYS A 108 -8.57 -9.89 -2.34
N SER A 109 -9.75 -9.54 -2.86
CA SER A 109 -10.55 -8.42 -2.37
C SER A 109 -9.69 -7.13 -2.22
N ALA A 110 -9.89 -6.36 -1.16
CA ALA A 110 -9.12 -5.16 -0.81
C ALA A 110 -7.90 -5.46 0.09
N THR A 111 -7.32 -6.66 0.01
CA THR A 111 -6.15 -7.04 0.80
C THR A 111 -4.89 -6.33 0.30
N VAL A 112 -4.14 -5.72 1.21
CA VAL A 112 -2.82 -5.15 0.92
C VAL A 112 -1.78 -6.27 0.91
N PRO A 113 -1.03 -6.47 -0.19
CA PRO A 113 -0.01 -7.50 -0.26
C PRO A 113 1.18 -7.17 0.64
N SER A 114 1.82 -8.21 1.19
CA SER A 114 3.06 -8.04 1.95
C SER A 114 4.23 -7.61 1.05
N PRO A 115 5.26 -6.93 1.59
CA PRO A 115 6.46 -6.59 0.83
C PRO A 115 7.13 -7.81 0.18
N PHE A 116 7.12 -8.96 0.88
CA PHE A 116 7.63 -10.22 0.34
C PHE A 116 6.82 -10.72 -0.87
N TYR A 117 5.49 -10.60 -0.83
CA TYR A 117 4.65 -10.90 -1.99
C TYR A 117 5.01 -10.02 -3.19
N ILE A 118 5.15 -8.71 -2.97
CA ILE A 118 5.53 -7.74 -4.02
C ILE A 118 6.89 -8.10 -4.63
N HIS A 119 7.90 -8.34 -3.79
CA HIS A 119 9.23 -8.72 -4.24
C HIS A 119 9.20 -9.99 -5.10
N ARG A 120 8.47 -11.02 -4.65
CA ARG A 120 8.31 -12.27 -5.43
C ARG A 120 7.55 -12.05 -6.72
N LEU A 121 6.53 -11.19 -6.73
CA LEU A 121 5.79 -10.84 -7.94
C LEU A 121 6.71 -10.13 -8.95
N GLN A 122 7.46 -9.11 -8.53
CA GLN A 122 8.42 -8.39 -9.39
C GLN A 122 9.48 -9.35 -9.97
N ARG A 123 10.07 -10.24 -9.16
CA ARG A 123 11.02 -11.27 -9.63
C ARG A 123 10.39 -12.27 -10.61
N ARG A 124 9.11 -12.59 -10.44
CA ARG A 124 8.40 -13.45 -11.40
C ARG A 124 8.11 -12.72 -12.70
N ARG A 125 7.63 -11.46 -12.63
CA ARG A 125 7.36 -10.62 -13.80
C ARG A 125 8.59 -10.44 -14.67
N ALA A 126 9.77 -10.28 -14.06
CA ALA A 126 11.04 -10.23 -14.80
C ALA A 126 11.30 -11.44 -15.73
N ARG A 127 10.63 -12.58 -15.51
CA ARG A 127 10.76 -13.79 -16.35
C ARG A 127 9.73 -13.91 -17.48
N TYR A 128 8.59 -13.24 -17.39
CA TYR A 128 7.49 -13.42 -18.35
C TYR A 128 6.91 -12.12 -18.91
N PHE A 129 7.31 -10.96 -18.37
CA PHE A 129 6.94 -9.69 -18.98
C PHE A 129 7.66 -9.53 -20.33
N PRO A 130 7.02 -8.90 -21.32
CA PRO A 130 7.64 -8.56 -22.59
C PRO A 130 8.91 -7.73 -22.38
N ALA A 131 9.88 -7.88 -23.29
CA ALA A 131 11.10 -7.07 -23.29
C ALA A 131 10.77 -5.57 -23.31
N GLY A 132 11.56 -4.77 -22.58
CA GLY A 132 11.35 -3.33 -22.44
C GLY A 132 10.26 -2.91 -21.44
N VAL A 133 9.49 -3.85 -20.87
CA VAL A 133 8.47 -3.52 -19.85
C VAL A 133 9.03 -3.67 -18.44
N ASN A 134 9.00 -2.58 -17.66
CA ASN A 134 9.43 -2.59 -16.26
C ASN A 134 8.54 -3.51 -15.40
N PRO A 135 9.09 -4.55 -14.73
CA PRO A 135 8.31 -5.46 -13.87
C PRO A 135 8.00 -4.87 -12.48
N ARG A 136 8.59 -3.71 -12.14
CA ARG A 136 8.49 -3.09 -10.82
C ARG A 136 7.05 -2.64 -10.55
N VAL A 137 6.51 -3.12 -9.43
CA VAL A 137 5.29 -2.58 -8.85
C VAL A 137 5.58 -1.21 -8.24
N GLU A 138 4.88 -0.20 -8.71
CA GLU A 138 4.72 1.11 -8.06
C GLU A 138 3.24 1.42 -8.05
N TYR A 139 2.74 1.80 -6.88
CA TYR A 139 1.32 1.99 -6.63
C TYR A 139 0.99 3.40 -6.15
N ARG A 140 2.00 4.24 -5.92
CA ARG A 140 1.79 5.65 -5.60
C ARG A 140 1.55 6.43 -6.89
N LEU A 141 0.54 7.28 -6.84
CA LEU A 141 0.15 8.14 -7.95
C LEU A 141 1.35 8.96 -8.46
N GLY A 142 1.58 8.95 -9.77
CA GLY A 142 2.62 9.77 -10.42
C GLY A 142 4.06 9.29 -10.18
N ARG A 143 4.26 8.06 -9.68
CA ARG A 143 5.60 7.47 -9.51
C ARG A 143 5.90 6.31 -10.46
N ALA A 144 4.95 5.92 -11.31
CA ALA A 144 5.20 4.92 -12.35
C ALA A 144 6.18 5.47 -13.40
N HIS A 145 7.41 4.97 -13.37
CA HIS A 145 8.44 5.17 -14.40
C HIS A 145 9.02 3.81 -14.82
#